data_AF-A0A3B8QVK2-F1
#
_entry.id   AF-A0A3B8QVK2-F1
#
_cell.length_a   1.000
_cell.length_b   1.000
_cell.length_c   1.000
_cell.angle_alpha   90.00
_cell.angle_beta   90.00
_cell.angle_gamma   90.00
#
_symmetry.space_group_name_H-M   'P 1'
#
loop_
_entity.id
_entity.type
_entity.pdbx_description
1 polymer ?
#
loop_
_entity_poly.entity_id
_entity_poly.type
_entity_poly.pdbx_seq_one_letter_code
_entity_poly.pdbx_strand_id
1 'polypeptide(L)'
;WVQWSSPWPVLKQITYASHGGWAARLEAGDWRIRLAPGGQSELALQRNQLRSLLSLQGERWQSRLNLKHFYAVAGGCGKWDYSRMGMARNGHYLEIYETHSTQGLDLQLTGKLKISGYELFGLFRQGLVPQSWMGRLAIPLGRHWQGTVHYSSSPWLQQASLSYRSPKGAFATARMYRNAIAVQMGSPTWSVSFQGQTVALRVHHCFDFPTKRPMEWREEILPREPQLRIQTTGLLQHPVLRCLVVDAGGQEHVVHILSEEWQWKTHLPPGQYTWKTPELPPGYSLTFETPTFTLKPGEICSIRVQIDAIQRKITWIGRVDP
;
A
#
# COMPACT_ATOMS: atom_id res chain seq x y z
N TRP A 1 -16.42 20.00 30.36
CA TRP A 1 -17.78 19.74 29.83
C TRP A 1 -18.73 19.78 31.01
N VAL A 2 -19.94 20.30 30.83
CA VAL A 2 -20.99 20.26 31.86
C VAL A 2 -22.13 19.42 31.31
N GLN A 3 -22.55 18.39 32.04
CA GLN A 3 -23.65 17.50 31.69
C GLN A 3 -24.72 17.56 32.78
N TRP A 4 -25.97 17.80 32.39
CA TRP A 4 -27.11 17.88 33.31
C TRP A 4 -28.20 16.89 32.88
N SER A 5 -28.82 16.22 33.85
CA SER A 5 -29.90 15.25 33.64
C SER A 5 -31.14 15.69 34.40
N SER A 6 -32.21 16.08 33.69
CA SER A 6 -33.54 16.24 34.27
C SER A 6 -34.61 15.74 33.29
N PRO A 7 -35.84 15.45 33.76
CA PRO A 7 -36.93 14.93 32.94
C PRO A 7 -37.57 15.95 31.97
N TRP A 8 -37.16 17.22 32.01
CA TRP A 8 -37.67 18.31 31.16
C TRP A 8 -36.73 18.58 29.95
N PRO A 9 -36.99 19.52 29.03
CA PRO A 9 -36.00 19.94 28.03
C PRO A 9 -34.72 20.41 28.73
N VAL A 10 -33.66 19.61 28.73
CA VAL A 10 -32.42 19.96 29.42
C VAL A 10 -31.29 20.10 28.42
N LEU A 11 -30.57 21.19 28.54
CA LEU A 11 -29.24 21.35 27.96
C LEU A 11 -28.34 20.21 28.43
N LYS A 12 -28.07 19.25 27.54
CA LYS A 12 -27.32 18.05 27.90
C LYS A 12 -25.82 18.25 27.87
N GLN A 13 -25.31 19.09 26.97
CA GLN A 13 -23.87 19.25 26.80
C GLN A 13 -23.54 20.63 26.21
N ILE A 14 -22.63 21.34 26.86
CA ILE A 14 -21.85 22.43 26.25
C ILE A 14 -20.38 22.01 26.24
N THR A 15 -19.76 22.11 25.07
CA THR A 15 -18.34 21.85 24.87
C THR A 15 -17.70 23.11 24.30
N TYR A 16 -16.69 23.62 24.99
CA TYR A 16 -15.88 24.74 24.54
C TYR A 16 -14.46 24.22 24.27
N ALA A 17 -13.91 24.53 23.11
CA ALA A 17 -12.53 24.20 22.75
C ALA A 17 -11.78 25.48 22.40
N SER A 18 -10.59 25.67 23.00
CA SER A 18 -9.76 26.88 22.88
C SER A 18 -9.42 27.29 21.45
N HIS A 19 -9.47 26.37 20.49
CA HIS A 19 -9.05 26.59 19.10
C HIS A 19 -10.15 26.30 18.08
N GLY A 20 -11.37 25.98 18.56
CA GLY A 20 -12.45 25.49 17.72
C GLY A 20 -13.82 26.10 17.99
N GLY A 21 -13.97 27.03 18.95
CA GLY A 21 -15.24 27.65 19.30
C GLY A 21 -16.09 26.83 20.27
N TRP A 22 -17.38 27.19 20.40
CA TRP A 22 -18.33 26.53 21.28
C TRP A 22 -19.31 25.65 20.50
N ALA A 23 -19.66 24.50 21.09
CA ALA A 23 -20.75 23.65 20.64
C ALA A 23 -21.74 23.43 21.79
N ALA A 24 -23.03 23.55 21.50
CA ALA A 24 -24.11 23.25 22.43
C ALA A 24 -25.01 22.15 21.88
N ARG A 25 -25.44 21.23 22.74
CA ARG A 25 -26.42 20.20 22.42
C ARG A 25 -27.54 20.24 23.45
N LEU A 26 -28.75 20.47 22.96
CA LEU A 26 -29.99 20.45 23.72
C LEU A 26 -30.80 19.23 23.29
N GLU A 27 -31.37 18.50 24.24
CA GLU A 27 -32.32 17.42 23.95
C GLU A 27 -33.58 17.59 24.78
N ALA A 28 -34.73 17.51 24.13
CA ALA A 28 -36.05 17.78 24.70
C ALA A 28 -37.06 16.76 24.17
N GLY A 29 -37.29 15.70 24.94
CA GLY A 29 -38.03 14.54 24.46
C GLY A 29 -37.36 13.94 23.22
N ASP A 30 -38.07 13.94 22.10
CA ASP A 30 -37.54 13.44 20.82
C ASP A 30 -36.75 14.49 20.04
N TRP A 31 -36.78 15.76 20.46
CA TRP A 31 -36.04 16.83 19.79
C TRP A 31 -34.57 16.84 20.22
N ARG A 32 -33.69 17.09 19.25
CA ARG A 32 -32.26 17.34 19.44
C ARG A 32 -31.88 18.59 18.66
N ILE A 33 -31.36 19.58 19.36
CA ILE A 33 -30.76 20.77 18.75
C ILE A 33 -29.27 20.69 18.99
N ARG A 34 -28.46 20.87 17.94
CA ARG A 34 -27.01 20.98 18.04
C ARG A 34 -26.59 22.29 17.38
N LEU A 35 -25.86 23.10 18.12
CA LEU A 35 -25.15 24.27 17.63
C LEU A 35 -23.67 23.90 17.65
N ALA A 36 -23.00 24.04 16.53
CA ALA A 36 -21.60 23.70 16.36
C ALA A 36 -20.84 24.93 15.84
N PRO A 37 -19.54 25.02 16.17
CA PRO A 37 -18.72 26.12 15.69
C PRO A 37 -18.58 26.08 14.16
N GLY A 38 -18.33 27.24 13.56
CA GLY A 38 -18.35 27.39 12.10
C GLY A 38 -19.75 27.37 11.51
N GLY A 39 -20.74 27.92 12.24
CA GLY A 39 -22.09 28.23 11.74
C GLY A 39 -22.97 27.02 11.43
N GLN A 40 -22.62 25.84 11.93
CA GLN A 40 -23.43 24.63 11.73
C GLN A 40 -24.48 24.50 12.84
N SER A 41 -25.74 24.43 12.47
CA SER A 41 -26.88 24.21 13.35
C SER A 41 -27.69 23.01 12.86
N GLU A 42 -28.08 22.13 13.77
CA GLU A 42 -28.87 20.94 13.46
C GLU A 42 -30.10 20.89 14.37
N LEU A 43 -31.26 20.62 13.79
CA LEU A 43 -32.51 20.34 14.49
C LEU A 43 -33.01 18.98 14.03
N ALA A 44 -33.08 18.01 14.93
CA ALA A 44 -33.53 16.66 14.64
C ALA A 44 -34.68 16.25 15.56
N LEU A 45 -35.65 15.50 15.03
CA LEU A 45 -36.75 14.89 15.76
C LEU A 45 -36.65 13.36 15.60
N GLN A 46 -36.26 12.67 16.68
CA GLN A 46 -35.83 11.27 16.68
C GLN A 46 -36.95 10.30 16.25
N ARG A 47 -38.20 10.52 16.66
CA ARG A 47 -39.32 9.61 16.34
C ARG A 47 -39.83 9.71 14.89
N ASN A 48 -39.71 10.88 14.26
CA ASN A 48 -40.28 11.13 12.93
C ASN A 48 -39.25 11.19 11.80
N GLN A 49 -37.99 10.80 12.07
CA GLN A 49 -36.88 10.83 11.10
C GLN A 49 -36.68 12.19 10.43
N LEU A 50 -37.19 13.26 11.05
CA LEU A 50 -37.01 14.64 10.60
C LEU A 50 -35.64 15.11 11.06
N ARG A 51 -34.83 15.60 10.12
CA ARG A 51 -33.52 16.17 10.39
C ARG A 51 -33.29 17.39 9.51
N SER A 52 -33.31 18.56 10.13
CA SER A 52 -32.92 19.83 9.52
C SER A 52 -31.47 20.16 9.90
N LEU A 53 -30.67 20.58 8.94
CA LEU A 53 -29.29 21.00 9.09
C LEU A 53 -29.12 22.33 8.35
N LEU A 54 -28.66 23.35 9.07
CA LEU A 54 -28.20 24.61 8.52
C LEU A 54 -26.67 24.67 8.68
N SER A 55 -25.96 25.06 7.63
CA SER A 55 -24.50 25.26 7.66
C SER A 55 -24.18 26.62 7.09
N LEU A 56 -23.46 27.45 7.86
CA LEU A 56 -23.00 28.77 7.45
C LEU A 56 -21.46 28.81 7.52
N GLN A 57 -20.80 28.89 6.37
CA GLN A 57 -19.33 28.95 6.27
C GLN A 57 -18.92 30.17 5.45
N GLY A 58 -18.56 31.26 6.13
CA GLY A 58 -18.36 32.56 5.50
C GLY A 58 -19.65 33.06 4.84
N GLU A 59 -19.60 33.41 3.57
CA GLU A 59 -20.79 33.80 2.79
C GLU A 59 -21.61 32.60 2.28
N ARG A 60 -21.09 31.37 2.41
CA ARG A 60 -21.78 30.18 1.94
C ARG A 60 -22.77 29.68 2.99
N TRP A 61 -23.99 29.44 2.54
CA TRP A 61 -25.03 28.84 3.36
C TRP A 61 -25.58 27.58 2.68
N GLN A 62 -25.97 26.60 3.49
CA GLN A 62 -26.68 25.42 3.05
C GLN A 62 -27.70 25.01 4.10
N SER A 63 -28.96 24.89 3.68
CA SER A 63 -30.04 24.31 4.47
C SER A 63 -30.39 22.95 3.90
N ARG A 64 -30.53 21.94 4.74
CA ARG A 64 -30.91 20.58 4.36
C ARG A 64 -32.00 20.09 5.31
N LEU A 65 -33.13 19.74 4.75
CA LEU A 65 -34.23 19.05 5.40
C LEU A 65 -34.23 17.60 4.95
N ASN A 66 -34.23 16.65 5.88
CA ASN A 66 -34.45 15.24 5.59
C ASN A 66 -35.67 14.76 6.38
N LEU A 67 -36.50 13.98 5.72
CA LEU A 67 -37.60 13.19 6.23
C LEU A 67 -37.37 11.75 5.75
N LYS A 68 -38.07 10.78 6.35
CA LYS A 68 -37.94 9.34 6.02
C LYS A 68 -37.83 9.01 4.53
N HIS A 69 -38.64 9.68 3.70
CA HIS A 69 -38.71 9.44 2.26
C HIS A 69 -38.46 10.69 1.42
N PHE A 70 -38.16 11.83 2.04
CA PHE A 70 -38.05 13.12 1.34
C PHE A 70 -36.83 13.87 1.83
N TYR A 71 -36.16 14.60 0.95
CA TYR A 71 -35.18 15.60 1.35
C TYR A 71 -35.34 16.86 0.51
N ALA A 72 -34.99 17.99 1.10
CA ALA A 72 -34.79 19.24 0.43
C ALA A 72 -33.45 19.81 0.84
N VAL A 73 -32.71 20.38 -0.11
CA VAL A 73 -31.45 21.08 0.11
C VAL A 73 -31.54 22.38 -0.64
N ALA A 74 -31.21 23.49 0.01
CA ALA A 74 -31.03 24.78 -0.64
C ALA A 74 -29.69 25.35 -0.20
N GLY A 75 -29.02 26.11 -1.05
CA GLY A 75 -27.77 26.76 -0.68
C GLY A 75 -27.30 27.81 -1.67
N GLY A 76 -26.29 28.56 -1.26
CA GLY A 76 -25.58 29.50 -2.11
C GLY A 76 -24.54 30.33 -1.38
N CYS A 77 -23.96 31.33 -2.06
CA CYS A 77 -22.91 32.21 -1.58
C CYS A 77 -23.37 33.67 -1.64
N GLY A 78 -23.76 34.26 -0.50
CA GLY A 78 -24.34 35.61 -0.41
C GLY A 78 -25.75 35.76 -1.01
N LYS A 79 -26.12 34.88 -1.96
CA LYS A 79 -27.45 34.72 -2.57
C LYS A 79 -27.81 33.24 -2.67
N TRP A 80 -29.00 32.94 -3.20
CA TRP A 80 -29.43 31.57 -3.48
C TRP A 80 -28.87 31.11 -4.82
N ASP A 81 -28.05 30.05 -4.81
CA ASP A 81 -27.41 29.50 -6.01
C ASP A 81 -28.06 28.20 -6.49
N TYR A 82 -28.55 27.34 -5.58
CA TYR A 82 -29.18 26.09 -5.99
C TYR A 82 -30.22 25.58 -4.98
N SER A 83 -31.14 24.78 -5.49
CA SER A 83 -32.08 23.98 -4.70
C SER A 83 -32.18 22.57 -5.25
N ARG A 84 -32.39 21.61 -4.35
CA ARG A 84 -32.49 20.19 -4.67
C ARG A 84 -33.55 19.56 -3.77
N MET A 85 -34.63 19.08 -4.36
CA MET A 85 -35.69 18.39 -3.64
C MET A 85 -35.80 16.98 -4.18
N GLY A 86 -35.87 15.98 -3.32
CA GLY A 86 -36.00 14.60 -3.75
C GLY A 86 -36.86 13.77 -2.83
N MET A 87 -37.50 12.76 -3.40
CA MET A 87 -38.28 11.77 -2.68
C MET A 87 -37.84 10.37 -3.10
N ALA A 88 -37.63 9.47 -2.14
CA ALA A 88 -37.30 8.08 -2.38
C ALA A 88 -38.11 7.14 -1.47
N ARG A 89 -38.86 6.21 -2.07
CA ARG A 89 -39.66 5.23 -1.33
C ARG A 89 -39.77 3.94 -2.13
N ASN A 90 -39.49 2.80 -1.51
CA ASN A 90 -39.66 1.46 -2.12
C ASN A 90 -38.99 1.32 -3.50
N GLY A 91 -37.83 1.97 -3.69
CA GLY A 91 -37.09 1.96 -4.96
C GLY A 91 -37.66 2.88 -6.05
N HIS A 92 -38.73 3.62 -5.78
CA HIS A 92 -39.11 4.82 -6.53
C HIS A 92 -38.26 6.00 -6.05
N TYR A 93 -37.93 6.90 -6.98
CA TYR A 93 -37.14 8.09 -6.75
C TYR A 93 -37.63 9.21 -7.66
N LEU A 94 -37.70 10.43 -7.14
CA LEU A 94 -37.93 11.64 -7.91
C LEU A 94 -37.03 12.72 -7.32
N GLU A 95 -36.35 13.49 -8.16
CA GLU A 95 -35.51 14.60 -7.76
C GLU A 95 -35.70 15.76 -8.73
N ILE A 96 -35.85 16.94 -8.16
CA ILE A 96 -35.82 18.22 -8.84
C ILE A 96 -34.56 18.93 -8.36
N TYR A 97 -33.74 19.40 -9.29
CA TYR A 97 -32.54 20.16 -9.04
C TYR A 97 -32.60 21.46 -9.85
N GLU A 98 -32.40 22.57 -9.17
CA GLU A 98 -32.47 23.92 -9.71
C GLU A 98 -31.15 24.62 -9.43
N THR A 99 -30.57 25.26 -10.44
CA THR A 99 -29.36 26.09 -10.30
C THR A 99 -29.63 27.47 -10.88
N HIS A 100 -29.32 28.50 -10.08
CA HIS A 100 -29.43 29.90 -10.44
C HIS A 100 -28.04 30.43 -10.80
N SER A 101 -27.91 30.97 -12.01
CA SER A 101 -26.67 31.60 -12.47
C SER A 101 -26.95 33.00 -12.99
N THR A 102 -25.90 33.78 -13.26
CA THR A 102 -26.03 35.06 -13.98
C THR A 102 -26.61 34.89 -15.38
N GLN A 103 -26.53 33.69 -15.93
CA GLN A 103 -27.03 33.38 -17.27
C GLN A 103 -28.52 33.00 -17.24
N GLY A 104 -29.06 32.54 -16.11
CA GLY A 104 -30.45 32.13 -15.96
C GLY A 104 -30.65 30.94 -15.03
N LEU A 105 -31.87 30.37 -15.05
CA LEU A 105 -32.27 29.18 -14.31
C LEU A 105 -32.02 27.91 -15.14
N ASP A 106 -31.38 26.92 -14.54
CA ASP A 106 -31.26 25.55 -15.07
C ASP A 106 -32.03 24.60 -14.15
N LEU A 107 -33.01 23.90 -14.73
CA LEU A 107 -33.90 22.97 -14.05
C LEU A 107 -33.61 21.56 -14.54
N GLN A 108 -33.37 20.64 -13.62
CA GLN A 108 -33.18 19.23 -13.88
C GLN A 108 -34.19 18.41 -13.07
N LEU A 109 -34.96 17.58 -13.76
CA LEU A 109 -35.88 16.61 -13.17
C LEU A 109 -35.35 15.21 -13.44
N THR A 110 -35.07 14.44 -12.39
CA THR A 110 -34.60 13.06 -12.46
C THR A 110 -35.59 12.15 -11.73
N GLY A 111 -35.98 11.03 -12.32
CA GLY A 111 -36.94 10.12 -11.72
C GLY A 111 -36.63 8.66 -12.00
N LYS A 112 -37.01 7.79 -11.06
CA LYS A 112 -37.03 6.34 -11.20
C LYS A 112 -38.35 5.80 -10.65
N LEU A 113 -39.05 4.98 -11.41
CA LEU A 113 -40.28 4.33 -11.01
C LEU A 113 -40.13 2.82 -11.15
N LYS A 114 -40.51 2.07 -10.11
CA LYS A 114 -40.58 0.61 -10.10
C LYS A 114 -42.03 0.16 -10.17
N ILE A 115 -42.42 -0.54 -11.22
CA ILE A 115 -43.80 -1.06 -11.35
C ILE A 115 -43.68 -2.52 -11.73
N SER A 116 -44.15 -3.44 -10.89
CA SER A 116 -44.22 -4.89 -11.21
C SER A 116 -42.94 -5.50 -11.80
N GLY A 117 -41.76 -5.09 -11.29
CA GLY A 117 -40.44 -5.55 -11.77
C GLY A 117 -39.82 -4.69 -12.87
N TYR A 118 -40.61 -3.86 -13.57
CA TYR A 118 -40.11 -2.89 -14.54
C TYR A 118 -39.47 -1.69 -13.83
N GLU A 119 -38.41 -1.14 -14.39
CA GLU A 119 -37.76 0.09 -13.92
C GLU A 119 -37.79 1.15 -15.02
N LEU A 120 -38.58 2.19 -14.84
CA LEU A 120 -38.54 3.39 -15.67
C LEU A 120 -37.63 4.42 -15.01
N PHE A 121 -36.74 5.03 -15.78
CA PHE A 121 -35.90 6.15 -15.38
C PHE A 121 -36.07 7.28 -16.39
N GLY A 122 -36.08 8.52 -15.91
CA GLY A 122 -36.19 9.71 -16.73
C GLY A 122 -35.28 10.81 -16.22
N LEU A 123 -34.66 11.53 -17.14
CA LEU A 123 -33.90 12.74 -16.92
C LEU A 123 -34.39 13.78 -17.91
N PHE A 124 -34.94 14.87 -17.38
CA PHE A 124 -35.34 16.05 -18.14
C PHE A 124 -34.50 17.22 -17.64
N ARG A 125 -33.96 18.01 -18.56
CA ARG A 125 -33.20 19.22 -18.22
C ARG A 125 -33.65 20.36 -19.12
N GLN A 126 -33.91 21.50 -18.50
CA GLN A 126 -34.31 22.73 -19.16
C GLN A 126 -33.40 23.84 -18.67
N GLY A 127 -32.59 24.38 -19.59
CA GLY A 127 -31.70 25.51 -19.34
C GLY A 127 -31.46 26.27 -20.65
N LEU A 128 -30.53 27.22 -20.60
CA LEU A 128 -30.22 28.10 -21.74
C LEU A 128 -29.66 27.35 -22.95
N VAL A 129 -28.97 26.24 -22.70
CA VAL A 129 -28.51 25.33 -23.74
C VAL A 129 -29.53 24.20 -23.84
N PRO A 130 -30.19 24.00 -25.00
CA PRO A 130 -31.07 22.85 -25.20
C PRO A 130 -30.30 21.57 -24.91
N GLN A 131 -30.65 20.90 -23.83
CA GLN A 131 -30.07 19.60 -23.50
C GLN A 131 -31.05 18.50 -23.85
N SER A 132 -30.50 17.36 -24.26
CA SER A 132 -31.31 16.23 -24.62
C SER A 132 -31.92 15.58 -23.37
N TRP A 133 -33.23 15.35 -23.37
CA TRP A 133 -33.86 14.52 -22.35
C TRP A 133 -33.45 13.06 -22.56
N MET A 134 -33.48 12.25 -21.49
CA MET A 134 -33.14 10.84 -21.54
C MET A 134 -34.15 10.02 -20.74
N GLY A 135 -34.78 9.05 -21.38
CA GLY A 135 -35.58 8.02 -20.73
C GLY A 135 -34.85 6.69 -20.80
N ARG A 136 -35.01 5.84 -19.78
CA ARG A 136 -34.59 4.45 -19.78
C ARG A 136 -35.71 3.58 -19.23
N LEU A 137 -36.17 2.60 -19.99
CA LEU A 137 -37.07 1.55 -19.52
C LEU A 137 -36.28 0.25 -19.40
N ALA A 138 -36.17 -0.34 -18.21
CA ALA A 138 -35.61 -1.66 -18.00
C ALA A 138 -36.74 -2.68 -17.74
N ILE A 139 -36.69 -3.77 -18.49
CA ILE A 139 -37.73 -4.81 -18.54
C ILE A 139 -37.08 -6.13 -18.11
N PRO A 140 -37.44 -6.69 -16.95
CA PRO A 140 -37.03 -8.05 -16.63
C PRO A 140 -37.80 -9.02 -17.53
N LEU A 141 -37.09 -9.90 -18.24
CA LEU A 141 -37.67 -10.92 -19.12
C LEU A 141 -37.43 -12.31 -18.51
N GLY A 142 -37.87 -12.49 -17.27
CA GLY A 142 -37.56 -13.67 -16.46
C GLY A 142 -36.24 -13.56 -15.70
N ARG A 143 -35.72 -14.69 -15.21
CA ARG A 143 -34.56 -14.72 -14.28
C ARG A 143 -33.23 -14.32 -14.93
N HIS A 144 -33.10 -14.51 -16.25
CA HIS A 144 -31.82 -14.44 -16.95
C HIS A 144 -31.77 -13.39 -18.05
N TRP A 145 -32.89 -12.76 -18.39
CA TRP A 145 -32.96 -11.77 -19.47
C TRP A 145 -33.34 -10.40 -18.93
N GLN A 146 -32.71 -9.37 -19.49
CA GLN A 146 -33.02 -7.99 -19.21
C GLN A 146 -33.06 -7.20 -20.52
N GLY A 147 -34.18 -6.57 -20.80
CA GLY A 147 -34.30 -5.55 -21.84
C GLY A 147 -34.02 -4.17 -21.26
N THR A 148 -33.40 -3.28 -22.02
CA THR A 148 -33.34 -1.85 -21.71
C THR A 148 -33.60 -1.03 -22.96
N VAL A 149 -34.55 -0.10 -22.93
CA VAL A 149 -34.73 0.88 -24.00
C VAL A 149 -34.32 2.24 -23.46
N HIS A 150 -33.33 2.86 -24.11
CA HIS A 150 -32.94 4.24 -23.87
C HIS A 150 -33.48 5.10 -25.01
N TYR A 151 -34.20 6.14 -24.65
CA TYR A 151 -34.70 7.12 -25.59
C TYR A 151 -34.14 8.49 -25.23
N SER A 152 -33.76 9.27 -26.24
CA SER A 152 -33.31 10.64 -26.07
C SER A 152 -33.71 11.49 -27.27
N SER A 153 -33.86 12.79 -27.07
CA SER A 153 -33.96 13.74 -28.21
C SER A 153 -32.65 13.84 -29.00
N SER A 154 -31.51 13.42 -28.43
CA SER A 154 -30.28 13.24 -29.19
C SER A 154 -30.30 11.89 -29.92
N PRO A 155 -30.21 11.87 -31.26
CA PRO A 155 -30.22 10.62 -32.03
C PRO A 155 -29.09 9.65 -31.68
N TRP A 156 -27.97 10.17 -31.18
CA TRP A 156 -26.80 9.40 -30.78
C TRP A 156 -26.99 8.63 -29.47
N LEU A 157 -27.99 9.01 -28.68
CA LEU A 157 -28.30 8.43 -27.36
C LEU A 157 -29.55 7.53 -27.39
N GLN A 158 -30.17 7.36 -28.56
CA GLN A 158 -31.23 6.39 -28.78
C GLN A 158 -30.62 5.00 -28.94
N GLN A 159 -30.88 4.12 -27.96
CA GLN A 159 -30.41 2.75 -28.01
C GLN A 159 -31.43 1.79 -27.40
N ALA A 160 -31.61 0.62 -27.98
CA ALA A 160 -32.31 -0.48 -27.35
C ALA A 160 -31.31 -1.60 -27.08
N SER A 161 -31.40 -2.27 -25.94
CA SER A 161 -30.56 -3.42 -25.65
C SER A 161 -31.35 -4.57 -25.06
N LEU A 162 -30.91 -5.78 -25.37
CA LEU A 162 -31.40 -7.02 -24.81
C LEU A 162 -30.18 -7.80 -24.33
N SER A 163 -30.13 -8.10 -23.04
CA SER A 163 -29.06 -8.88 -22.43
C SER A 163 -29.60 -10.16 -21.81
N TYR A 164 -28.76 -11.20 -21.88
CA TYR A 164 -28.95 -12.50 -21.27
C TYR A 164 -27.74 -12.81 -20.40
N ARG A 165 -27.96 -13.40 -19.22
CA ARG A 165 -26.92 -13.94 -18.36
C ARG A 165 -27.37 -15.25 -17.74
N SER A 166 -26.69 -16.33 -18.10
CA SER A 166 -26.91 -17.67 -17.56
C SER A 166 -26.34 -17.82 -16.13
N PRO A 167 -26.81 -18.82 -15.35
CA PRO A 167 -26.23 -19.14 -14.04
C PRO A 167 -24.75 -19.52 -14.10
N LYS A 168 -24.30 -20.12 -15.21
CA LYS A 168 -22.91 -20.56 -15.41
C LYS A 168 -21.99 -19.44 -15.93
N GLY A 169 -22.46 -18.19 -15.90
CA GLY A 169 -21.66 -17.02 -16.28
C GLY A 169 -21.61 -16.72 -17.78
N ALA A 170 -22.23 -17.54 -18.64
CA ALA A 170 -22.40 -17.22 -20.05
C ALA A 170 -23.33 -16.00 -20.21
N PHE A 171 -23.03 -15.14 -21.18
CA PHE A 171 -23.78 -13.92 -21.42
C PHE A 171 -23.95 -13.64 -22.91
N ALA A 172 -25.01 -12.93 -23.26
CA ALA A 172 -25.21 -12.35 -24.58
C ALA A 172 -25.83 -10.96 -24.40
N THR A 173 -25.51 -10.00 -25.27
CA THR A 173 -26.04 -8.65 -25.23
C THR A 173 -26.10 -8.13 -26.66
N ALA A 174 -27.30 -7.85 -27.13
CA ALA A 174 -27.52 -7.10 -28.36
C ALA A 174 -27.83 -5.65 -27.99
N ARG A 175 -27.18 -4.69 -28.64
CA ARG A 175 -27.45 -3.25 -28.57
C ARG A 175 -27.73 -2.77 -29.97
N MET A 176 -28.87 -2.11 -30.14
CA MET A 176 -29.29 -1.46 -31.36
C MET A 176 -29.17 0.04 -31.13
N TYR A 177 -28.33 0.68 -31.93
CA TYR A 177 -28.23 2.12 -32.08
C TYR A 177 -29.01 2.52 -33.34
N ARG A 178 -29.27 3.81 -33.53
CA ARG A 178 -29.99 4.33 -34.71
C ARG A 178 -29.44 3.79 -36.04
N ASN A 179 -28.12 3.67 -36.17
CA ASN A 179 -27.44 3.28 -37.42
C ASN A 179 -26.49 2.07 -37.26
N ALA A 180 -26.52 1.36 -36.13
CA ALA A 180 -25.58 0.28 -35.89
C ALA A 180 -26.17 -0.77 -34.95
N ILE A 181 -25.76 -2.02 -35.14
CA ILE A 181 -26.04 -3.10 -34.19
C ILE A 181 -24.70 -3.55 -33.62
N ALA A 182 -24.63 -3.66 -32.30
CA ALA A 182 -23.52 -4.27 -31.59
C ALA A 182 -24.03 -5.51 -30.87
N VAL A 183 -23.35 -6.64 -31.06
CA VAL A 183 -23.66 -7.89 -30.37
C VAL A 183 -22.44 -8.34 -29.62
N GLN A 184 -22.59 -8.67 -28.34
CA GLN A 184 -21.53 -9.23 -27.51
C GLN A 184 -22.04 -10.53 -26.91
N MET A 185 -21.25 -11.59 -26.98
CA MET A 185 -21.58 -12.86 -26.32
C MET A 185 -20.32 -13.53 -25.80
N GLY A 186 -20.46 -14.35 -24.77
CA GLY A 186 -19.30 -14.97 -24.15
C GLY A 186 -19.63 -15.93 -23.02
N SER A 187 -18.57 -16.50 -22.49
CA SER A 187 -18.53 -17.31 -21.29
C SER A 187 -17.46 -16.74 -20.33
N PRO A 188 -17.27 -17.31 -19.14
CA PRO A 188 -16.18 -16.90 -18.25
C PRO A 188 -14.79 -16.97 -18.89
N THR A 189 -14.59 -17.85 -19.89
CA THR A 189 -13.27 -18.08 -20.52
C THR A 189 -13.10 -17.41 -21.87
N TRP A 190 -14.15 -16.83 -22.46
CA TRP A 190 -14.04 -16.17 -23.77
C TRP A 190 -15.16 -15.16 -23.99
N SER A 191 -14.94 -14.20 -24.86
CA SER A 191 -15.99 -13.31 -25.36
C SER A 191 -15.74 -12.90 -26.80
N VAL A 192 -16.82 -12.74 -27.55
CA VAL A 192 -16.85 -12.21 -28.91
C VAL A 192 -17.72 -10.96 -28.90
N SER A 193 -17.25 -9.90 -29.56
CA SER A 193 -18.05 -8.70 -29.82
C SER A 193 -18.00 -8.34 -31.29
N PHE A 194 -19.17 -8.02 -31.83
CA PHE A 194 -19.40 -7.49 -33.15
C PHE A 194 -19.95 -6.07 -33.01
N GLN A 195 -19.39 -5.11 -33.74
CA GLN A 195 -19.92 -3.75 -33.84
C GLN A 195 -19.59 -3.18 -35.22
N GLY A 196 -20.60 -3.02 -36.08
CA GLY A 196 -20.39 -2.56 -37.45
C GLY A 196 -19.56 -3.55 -38.26
N GLN A 197 -18.35 -3.16 -38.67
CA GLN A 197 -17.42 -4.06 -39.39
C GLN A 197 -16.35 -4.67 -38.46
N THR A 198 -16.34 -4.31 -37.18
CA THR A 198 -15.33 -4.75 -36.24
C THR A 198 -15.79 -6.02 -35.52
N VAL A 199 -14.96 -7.06 -35.60
CA VAL A 199 -15.10 -8.28 -34.79
C VAL A 199 -13.91 -8.34 -33.84
N ALA A 200 -14.18 -8.52 -32.54
CA ALA A 200 -13.14 -8.78 -31.54
C ALA A 200 -13.43 -10.09 -30.82
N LEU A 201 -12.42 -10.95 -30.76
CA LEU A 201 -12.41 -12.18 -29.97
C LEU A 201 -11.43 -11.98 -28.81
N ARG A 202 -11.87 -12.30 -27.59
CA ARG A 202 -11.05 -12.27 -26.39
C ARG A 202 -11.14 -13.62 -25.70
N VAL A 203 -10.00 -14.23 -25.41
CA VAL A 203 -9.91 -15.47 -24.62
C VAL A 203 -9.31 -15.11 -23.27
N HIS A 204 -10.00 -15.47 -22.20
CA HIS A 204 -9.56 -15.27 -20.83
C HIS A 204 -8.91 -16.56 -20.34
N HIS A 205 -7.58 -16.57 -20.32
CA HIS A 205 -6.81 -17.61 -19.64
C HIS A 205 -6.46 -17.11 -18.24
N CYS A 206 -6.94 -17.82 -17.21
CA CYS A 206 -6.45 -17.65 -15.86
C CYS A 206 -5.34 -18.68 -15.66
N PHE A 207 -4.10 -18.21 -15.54
CA PHE A 207 -3.00 -19.07 -15.12
C PHE A 207 -2.96 -19.02 -13.60
N ASP A 208 -3.63 -19.98 -12.98
CA ASP A 208 -3.40 -20.28 -11.57
C ASP A 208 -2.05 -20.97 -11.48
N PHE A 209 -0.99 -20.20 -11.28
CA PHE A 209 0.28 -20.76 -10.88
C PHE A 209 0.05 -21.35 -9.49
N PRO A 210 0.17 -22.68 -9.30
CA PRO A 210 0.13 -23.23 -7.96
C PRO A 210 1.26 -22.53 -7.21
N THR A 211 0.90 -21.78 -6.17
CA THR A 211 1.82 -21.32 -5.14
C THR A 211 2.37 -22.56 -4.47
N LYS A 212 3.33 -23.23 -5.13
CA LYS A 212 4.17 -24.24 -4.50
C LYS A 212 4.84 -23.53 -3.34
N ARG A 213 4.38 -23.88 -2.14
CA ARG A 213 4.91 -23.70 -0.77
C ARG A 213 5.80 -22.46 -0.55
N PRO A 214 5.62 -21.72 0.57
CA PRO A 214 6.51 -20.62 0.90
C PRO A 214 7.96 -21.08 0.76
N MET A 215 8.70 -20.40 -0.11
CA MET A 215 10.11 -20.64 -0.32
C MET A 215 10.78 -20.38 1.04
N GLU A 216 11.19 -21.43 1.73
CA GLU A 216 11.96 -21.31 2.96
C GLU A 216 13.34 -20.78 2.58
N TRP A 217 13.52 -19.47 2.74
CA TRP A 217 14.85 -18.87 2.74
C TRP A 217 15.58 -19.38 3.98
N ARG A 218 16.44 -20.37 3.81
CA ARG A 218 17.45 -20.69 4.82
C ARG A 218 18.61 -19.73 4.60
N GLU A 219 18.74 -18.79 5.51
CA GLU A 219 19.94 -17.98 5.64
C GLU A 219 21.08 -18.93 6.06
N GLU A 220 21.82 -19.45 5.09
CA GLU A 220 23.05 -20.18 5.35
C GLU A 220 24.10 -19.13 5.73
N ILE A 221 24.23 -18.87 7.03
CA ILE A 221 25.27 -18.00 7.57
C ILE A 221 26.60 -18.65 7.18
N LEU A 222 27.24 -18.11 6.13
CA LEU A 222 28.57 -18.55 5.73
C LEU A 222 29.50 -18.44 6.95
N PRO A 223 30.18 -19.52 7.35
CA PRO A 223 31.06 -19.49 8.50
C PRO A 223 32.14 -18.42 8.27
N ARG A 224 32.26 -17.45 9.19
CA ARG A 224 33.29 -16.42 9.13
C ARG A 224 34.66 -17.09 9.09
N GLU A 225 35.55 -16.63 8.23
CA GLU A 225 36.91 -17.16 8.11
C GLU A 225 37.65 -17.04 9.45
N PRO A 226 38.44 -18.06 9.85
CA PRO A 226 39.21 -18.02 11.08
C PRO A 226 40.36 -17.00 10.98
N GLN A 227 40.81 -16.48 12.12
CA GLN A 227 41.90 -15.52 12.16
C GLN A 227 43.02 -15.99 13.07
N LEU A 228 44.25 -16.04 12.56
CA LEU A 228 45.46 -16.27 13.34
C LEU A 228 46.10 -14.92 13.70
N ARG A 229 46.25 -14.66 14.99
CA ARG A 229 46.97 -13.51 15.53
C ARG A 229 48.31 -13.95 16.09
N ILE A 230 49.39 -13.35 15.63
CA ILE A 230 50.75 -13.64 16.07
C ILE A 230 51.27 -12.43 16.86
N GLN A 231 51.72 -12.68 18.07
CA GLN A 231 52.46 -11.72 18.89
C GLN A 231 53.95 -12.02 18.79
N THR A 232 54.73 -11.08 18.28
CA THR A 232 56.19 -11.18 18.22
C THR A 232 56.81 -10.55 19.46
N THR A 233 57.73 -11.25 20.11
CA THR A 233 58.50 -10.78 21.26
C THR A 233 60.01 -10.91 21.02
N GLY A 234 60.82 -10.17 21.78
CA GLY A 234 62.28 -10.15 21.60
C GLY A 234 62.73 -9.06 20.62
N LEU A 235 63.55 -9.42 19.64
CA LEU A 235 64.07 -8.51 18.62
C LEU A 235 63.00 -8.20 17.57
N LEU A 236 62.35 -7.04 17.66
CA LEU A 236 61.32 -6.61 16.72
C LEU A 236 61.86 -6.16 15.35
N GLN A 237 63.13 -5.76 15.27
CA GLN A 237 63.78 -5.35 14.02
C GLN A 237 64.48 -6.56 13.37
N HIS A 238 63.78 -7.21 12.45
CA HIS A 238 64.28 -8.39 11.73
C HIS A 238 63.76 -8.39 10.29
N PRO A 239 64.44 -9.06 9.34
CA PRO A 239 63.89 -9.28 8.01
C PRO A 239 62.61 -10.14 8.10
N VAL A 240 61.78 -10.14 7.06
CA VAL A 240 60.62 -11.03 6.99
C VAL A 240 61.07 -12.49 7.11
N LEU A 241 60.60 -13.18 8.15
CA LEU A 241 60.96 -14.58 8.39
C LEU A 241 59.88 -15.47 7.78
N ARG A 242 60.30 -16.39 6.91
CA ARG A 242 59.39 -17.34 6.25
C ARG A 242 59.26 -18.60 7.09
N CYS A 243 58.07 -18.83 7.64
CA CYS A 243 57.74 -20.04 8.39
C CYS A 243 56.75 -20.90 7.60
N LEU A 244 56.77 -22.20 7.85
CA LEU A 244 55.84 -23.16 7.27
C LEU A 244 55.00 -23.78 8.37
N VAL A 245 53.69 -23.89 8.13
CA VAL A 245 52.78 -24.68 8.96
C VAL A 245 52.23 -25.82 8.13
N VAL A 246 52.11 -26.99 8.73
CA VAL A 246 51.57 -28.19 8.10
C VAL A 246 50.19 -28.45 8.70
N ASP A 247 49.18 -28.60 7.85
CA ASP A 247 47.84 -28.97 8.29
C ASP A 247 47.68 -30.48 8.53
N ALA A 248 46.52 -30.90 9.04
CA ALA A 248 46.23 -32.30 9.30
C ALA A 248 46.26 -33.19 8.03
N GLY A 249 46.10 -32.61 6.83
CA GLY A 249 46.20 -33.31 5.55
C GLY A 249 47.64 -33.42 5.04
N GLY A 250 48.63 -32.85 5.75
CA GLY A 250 50.02 -32.82 5.33
C GLY A 250 50.35 -31.72 4.32
N GLN A 251 49.42 -30.79 4.04
CA GLN A 251 49.67 -29.66 3.14
C GLN A 251 50.40 -28.54 3.87
N GLU A 252 51.41 -27.98 3.20
CA GLU A 252 52.22 -26.89 3.74
C GLU A 252 51.64 -25.53 3.36
N HIS A 253 51.55 -24.65 4.35
CA HIS A 253 51.12 -23.26 4.19
C HIS A 253 52.23 -22.32 4.66
N VAL A 254 52.46 -21.26 3.88
CA VAL A 254 53.47 -20.26 4.20
C VAL A 254 52.89 -19.21 5.15
N VAL A 255 53.60 -18.94 6.25
CA VAL A 255 53.30 -17.85 7.18
C VAL A 255 54.53 -16.97 7.30
N HIS A 256 54.38 -15.70 6.95
CA HIS A 256 55.44 -14.70 7.07
C HIS A 256 55.36 -14.01 8.43
N ILE A 257 56.45 -14.01 9.20
CA ILE A 257 56.59 -13.21 10.42
C ILE A 257 57.26 -11.89 10.04
N LEU A 258 56.49 -10.80 10.16
CA LEU A 258 56.91 -9.43 9.84
C LEU A 258 57.61 -8.77 11.04
N SER A 259 58.27 -7.65 10.80
CA SER A 259 58.95 -6.83 11.81
C SER A 259 57.96 -5.99 12.63
N GLU A 260 56.95 -6.64 13.23
CA GLU A 260 55.84 -6.02 13.96
C GLU A 260 55.47 -6.84 15.20
N GLU A 261 55.05 -6.16 16.27
CA GLU A 261 54.63 -6.82 17.52
C GLU A 261 53.35 -7.64 17.35
N TRP A 262 52.38 -7.15 16.59
CA TRP A 262 51.07 -7.81 16.42
C TRP A 262 50.71 -7.97 14.94
N GLN A 263 50.43 -9.20 14.51
CA GLN A 263 50.18 -9.51 13.11
C GLN A 263 48.98 -10.44 12.94
N TRP A 264 48.22 -10.22 11.87
CA TRP A 264 47.04 -11.01 11.53
C TRP A 264 47.25 -11.81 10.26
N LYS A 265 46.83 -13.09 10.27
CA LYS A 265 46.82 -13.98 9.11
C LYS A 265 45.41 -14.55 8.97
N THR A 266 44.80 -14.31 7.82
CA THR A 266 43.42 -14.72 7.51
C THR A 266 43.32 -15.70 6.35
N HIS A 267 44.46 -16.07 5.74
CA HIS A 267 44.52 -16.93 4.56
C HIS A 267 44.54 -18.44 4.89
N LEU A 268 44.55 -18.81 6.17
CA LEU A 268 44.58 -20.20 6.60
C LEU A 268 43.14 -20.71 6.83
N PRO A 269 42.72 -21.84 6.21
CA PRO A 269 41.40 -22.41 6.46
C PRO A 269 41.26 -22.95 7.89
N PRO A 270 40.01 -23.21 8.36
CA PRO A 270 39.79 -23.90 9.63
C PRO A 270 40.48 -25.26 9.68
N GLY A 271 41.18 -25.56 10.76
CA GLY A 271 41.97 -26.78 10.87
C GLY A 271 43.01 -26.74 11.99
N GLN A 272 43.65 -27.88 12.22
CA GLN A 272 44.79 -28.01 13.12
C GLN A 272 46.10 -27.89 12.34
N TYR A 273 47.04 -27.13 12.88
CA TYR A 273 48.31 -26.81 12.25
C TYR A 273 49.49 -27.09 13.18
N THR A 274 50.62 -27.48 12.60
CA THR A 274 51.89 -27.70 13.29
C THR A 274 52.99 -26.87 12.63
N TRP A 275 53.81 -26.17 13.41
CA TRP A 275 54.97 -25.44 12.90
C TRP A 275 56.05 -26.41 12.41
N LYS A 276 56.55 -26.19 11.19
CA LYS A 276 57.77 -26.83 10.70
C LYS A 276 58.98 -26.05 11.19
N THR A 277 60.13 -26.71 11.30
CA THR A 277 61.40 -26.05 11.62
C THR A 277 61.64 -24.88 10.66
N PRO A 278 61.83 -23.64 11.16
CA PRO A 278 61.90 -22.46 10.31
C PRO A 278 63.25 -22.38 9.58
N GLU A 279 63.22 -22.03 8.30
CA GLU A 279 64.40 -21.69 7.52
C GLU A 279 64.72 -20.21 7.73
N LEU A 280 65.52 -19.92 8.76
CA LEU A 280 65.85 -18.55 9.16
C LEU A 280 67.11 -18.02 8.46
N PRO A 281 67.17 -16.71 8.16
CA PRO A 281 68.39 -16.07 7.71
C PRO A 281 69.49 -16.14 8.80
N PRO A 282 70.77 -16.13 8.42
CA PRO A 282 71.87 -16.18 9.39
C PRO A 282 71.77 -15.06 10.43
N GLY A 283 71.96 -15.40 11.70
CA GLY A 283 71.98 -14.44 12.80
C GLY A 283 70.67 -14.31 13.59
N TYR A 284 69.64 -15.09 13.26
CA TYR A 284 68.35 -15.07 13.99
C TYR A 284 67.98 -16.47 14.49
N SER A 285 67.38 -16.53 15.67
CA SER A 285 66.67 -17.70 16.20
C SER A 285 65.21 -17.35 16.46
N LEU A 286 64.31 -18.28 16.14
CA LEU A 286 62.87 -18.12 16.32
C LEU A 286 62.33 -19.29 17.15
N THR A 287 61.59 -18.97 18.20
CA THR A 287 60.96 -19.94 19.09
C THR A 287 59.45 -19.72 19.12
N PHE A 288 58.68 -20.77 18.84
CA PHE A 288 57.22 -20.74 18.96
C PHE A 288 56.82 -21.18 20.37
N GLU A 289 55.97 -20.39 21.06
CA GLU A 289 55.47 -20.76 22.40
C GLU A 289 54.62 -22.05 22.34
N THR A 290 53.90 -22.24 21.24
CA THR A 290 53.09 -23.43 20.99
C THR A 290 53.50 -24.09 19.65
N PRO A 291 53.85 -25.38 19.64
CA PRO A 291 54.26 -26.07 18.41
C PRO A 291 53.07 -26.39 17.50
N THR A 292 51.86 -26.44 18.06
CA THR A 292 50.60 -26.71 17.34
C THR A 292 49.52 -25.70 17.74
N PHE A 293 48.64 -25.37 16.80
CA PHE A 293 47.49 -24.49 17.05
C PHE A 293 46.28 -24.92 16.21
N THR A 294 45.09 -24.51 16.61
CA THR A 294 43.82 -24.86 15.92
C THR A 294 43.06 -23.60 15.56
N LEU A 295 42.67 -23.50 14.29
CA LEU A 295 41.82 -22.44 13.75
C LEU A 295 40.38 -22.93 13.64
N LYS A 296 39.45 -22.25 14.33
CA LYS A 296 38.02 -22.55 14.27
C LYS A 296 37.26 -21.42 13.56
N PRO A 297 36.20 -21.73 12.80
CA PRO A 297 35.44 -20.71 12.09
C PRO A 297 34.92 -19.62 13.02
N GLY A 298 35.14 -18.35 12.66
CA GLY A 298 34.72 -17.18 13.41
C GLY A 298 35.49 -16.91 14.72
N GLU A 299 36.53 -17.70 15.02
CA GLU A 299 37.37 -17.50 16.21
C GLU A 299 38.75 -16.91 15.86
N ILE A 300 39.34 -16.24 16.86
CA ILE A 300 40.70 -15.71 16.80
C ILE A 300 41.63 -16.62 17.61
N CYS A 301 42.56 -17.27 16.93
CA CYS A 301 43.63 -18.02 17.59
C CYS A 301 44.82 -17.09 17.80
N SER A 302 45.33 -16.98 19.04
CA SER A 302 46.49 -16.13 19.35
C SER A 302 47.69 -16.98 19.74
N ILE A 303 48.84 -16.70 19.13
CA ILE A 303 50.11 -17.38 19.44
C ILE A 303 51.21 -16.34 19.69
N ARG A 304 52.22 -16.72 20.46
CA ARG A 304 53.44 -15.92 20.62
C ARG A 304 54.64 -16.56 19.97
N VAL A 305 55.49 -15.71 19.41
CA VAL A 305 56.73 -16.06 18.74
C VAL A 305 57.84 -15.17 19.30
N GLN A 306 58.89 -15.78 19.81
CA GLN A 306 60.07 -15.06 20.29
C GLN A 306 61.16 -15.09 19.23
N ILE A 307 61.76 -13.93 18.94
CA ILE A 307 62.86 -13.78 18.01
C ILE A 307 64.07 -13.22 18.74
N ASP A 308 65.21 -13.87 18.61
CA ASP A 308 66.47 -13.46 19.23
C ASP A 308 67.59 -13.35 18.17
N ALA A 309 68.55 -12.45 18.40
CA ALA A 309 69.77 -12.37 17.60
C ALA A 309 70.80 -13.39 18.11
N ILE A 310 71.35 -14.19 17.21
CA ILE A 310 72.43 -15.12 17.51
C ILE A 310 73.74 -14.34 17.52
N GLN A 311 74.27 -14.05 18.71
CA GLN A 311 75.62 -13.48 18.83
C GLN A 311 76.67 -14.57 18.55
N ARG A 312 77.37 -14.45 17.43
CA ARG A 312 78.56 -15.29 17.18
C ARG A 312 79.74 -14.72 17.96
N LYS A 313 80.32 -15.51 18.86
CA LYS A 313 81.59 -15.20 19.50
C LYS A 313 82.70 -15.22 18.43
N ILE A 314 83.14 -14.05 18.01
CA ILE A 314 84.32 -13.91 17.13
C ILE A 314 85.55 -14.04 18.03
N THR A 315 86.29 -15.13 17.89
CA THR A 315 87.59 -15.28 18.54
C THR A 315 88.66 -14.85 17.54
N TRP A 316 89.33 -13.73 17.80
CA TRP A 316 90.49 -13.31 17.04
C TRP A 316 91.70 -14.12 17.51
N ILE A 317 92.33 -14.87 16.61
CA ILE A 317 93.64 -15.50 16.87
C ILE A 317 94.69 -14.54 16.30
N GLY A 318 95.29 -13.71 17.16
CA GLY A 318 96.44 -12.90 16.79
C GLY A 318 97.69 -13.77 16.73
N ARG A 319 98.39 -13.75 15.59
CA ARG A 319 99.73 -14.33 15.46
C ARG A 319 100.72 -13.27 15.91
N VAL A 320 101.49 -13.54 16.96
CA VAL A 320 102.63 -12.71 17.33
C VAL A 320 103.82 -13.27 16.54
N ASP A 321 104.26 -12.55 15.52
CA ASP A 321 105.55 -12.84 14.87
C ASP A 321 106.67 -12.33 15.80
N PRO A 322 107.77 -13.10 15.95
CA PRO A 322 108.80 -12.90 16.97
C PRO A 322 109.68 -11.65 16.78
#